data_AF-A0A4R3MW06-F1
#
_entry.id   AF-A0A4R3MW06-F1
#
_cell.length_a   1.000
_cell.length_b   1.000
_cell.length_c   1.000
_cell.angle_alpha   90.00
_cell.angle_beta   90.00
_cell.angle_gamma   90.00
#
_symmetry.space_group_name_H-M   'P 1'
#
loop_
_entity.id
_entity.type
_entity.pdbx_description
1 polymer ?
#
loop_
_entity_poly.entity_id
_entity_poly.type
_entity_poly.pdbx_seq_one_letter_code
_entity_poly.pdbx_strand_id
1 'polypeptide(L)'
;MNGTDLMFLYELLIENGNLGSYGITADHLQFLIGLAGMAILYYLLQPLMSLLIRLKWARALTYFSISFILLFFLTWFELYQGITDQGKMEFSDLASSSFSIVFFGIILLVSHLASELKRYVKRRYRKSAVR
;
A
#
# COMPACT_ATOMS: atom_id res chain seq x y z
N MET A 1 -2.74 0.58 19.03
CA MET A 1 -1.96 -0.39 19.81
C MET A 1 -0.77 0.36 20.35
N ASN A 2 -0.75 0.62 21.65
CA ASN A 2 0.35 1.35 22.27
C ASN A 2 1.50 0.36 22.51
N GLY A 3 2.76 0.82 22.49
CA GLY A 3 3.93 -0.07 22.65
C GLY A 3 3.93 -0.90 23.94
N THR A 4 3.18 -0.46 24.95
CA THR A 4 2.95 -1.16 26.22
C THR A 4 2.14 -2.46 26.06
N ASP A 5 1.22 -2.51 25.10
CA ASP A 5 0.35 -3.67 24.88
C ASP A 5 1.12 -4.86 24.28
N LEU A 6 2.13 -4.57 23.46
CA LEU A 6 3.03 -5.58 22.88
C LEU A 6 3.97 -6.17 23.94
N MET A 7 4.43 -5.34 24.87
CA MET A 7 5.31 -5.79 25.95
C MET A 7 4.57 -6.72 26.93
N PHE A 8 3.31 -6.40 27.25
CA PHE A 8 2.45 -7.24 28.08
C PHE A 8 2.16 -8.62 27.44
N LEU A 9 1.88 -8.67 26.14
CA LEU A 9 1.68 -9.94 25.43
C LEU A 9 2.95 -10.82 25.40
N TYR A 10 4.13 -10.19 25.35
CA TYR A 10 5.41 -10.88 25.37
C TYR A 10 5.71 -11.51 26.74
N GLU A 11 5.50 -10.75 27.82
CA GLU A 11 5.64 -11.26 29.20
C GLU A 11 4.66 -12.39 29.48
N LEU A 12 3.40 -12.26 29.03
CA LEU A 12 2.37 -13.27 29.23
C LEU A 12 2.64 -14.59 28.46
N LEU A 13 3.33 -14.51 27.31
CA LEU A 13 3.78 -15.67 26.53
C LEU A 13 4.95 -16.41 27.19
N ILE A 14 5.88 -15.67 27.80
CA ILE A 14 7.05 -16.24 28.48
C ILE A 14 6.64 -16.87 29.81
N GLU A 15 5.78 -16.20 30.58
CA GLU A 15 5.36 -16.66 31.91
C GLU A 15 4.46 -17.90 31.86
N ASN A 16 3.54 -17.97 30.88
CA ASN A 16 2.67 -19.15 30.70
C ASN A 16 3.36 -20.34 30.02
N GLY A 17 4.49 -20.12 29.34
CA GLY A 17 5.14 -21.15 28.54
C GLY A 17 5.91 -22.21 29.33
N ASN A 18 6.31 -21.93 30.58
CA ASN A 18 7.23 -22.76 31.37
C ASN A 18 8.50 -23.21 30.59
N LEU A 19 8.86 -22.43 29.55
CA LEU A 19 9.85 -22.77 28.52
C LEU A 19 11.29 -22.74 29.05
N GLY A 20 11.52 -22.05 30.18
CA GLY A 20 12.79 -22.05 30.87
C GLY A 20 13.23 -23.44 31.35
N SER A 21 12.28 -24.33 31.64
CA SER A 21 12.59 -25.72 32.04
C SER A 21 13.09 -26.60 30.87
N TYR A 22 12.81 -26.21 29.63
CA TYR A 22 13.27 -26.89 28.41
C TYR A 22 14.57 -26.30 27.84
N GLY A 23 15.21 -25.35 28.52
CA GLY A 23 16.45 -24.71 28.08
C GLY A 23 16.29 -23.72 26.92
N ILE A 24 15.05 -23.33 26.58
CA ILE A 24 14.78 -22.32 25.56
C ILE A 24 14.92 -20.95 26.21
N THR A 25 16.01 -20.24 25.87
CA THR A 25 16.24 -18.88 26.36
C THR A 25 15.37 -17.87 25.61
N ALA A 26 15.15 -16.70 26.22
CA ALA A 26 14.37 -15.61 25.63
C ALA A 26 14.87 -15.21 24.22
N ASP A 27 16.18 -15.31 23.97
CA ASP A 27 16.79 -15.01 22.66
C ASP A 27 16.29 -15.94 21.54
N HIS A 28 16.06 -17.22 21.85
CA HIS A 28 15.54 -18.19 20.88
C HIS A 28 14.08 -17.87 20.53
N LEU A 29 13.28 -17.43 21.50
CA LEU A 29 11.89 -17.05 21.27
C LEU A 29 11.82 -15.76 20.44
N GLN A 30 12.65 -14.77 20.75
CA GLN A 30 12.74 -13.54 19.97
C GLN A 30 13.18 -13.80 18.52
N PHE A 31 14.16 -14.68 18.33
CA PHE A 31 14.56 -15.12 17.00
C PHE A 31 13.41 -15.79 16.23
N LEU A 32 12.64 -16.66 16.89
CA LEU A 32 11.54 -17.39 16.25
C LEU A 32 10.36 -16.48 15.90
N ILE A 33 10.05 -15.49 16.75
CA ILE A 33 9.07 -14.44 16.47
C ILE A 33 9.55 -13.57 15.29
N GLY A 34 10.83 -13.19 15.27
CA GLY A 34 11.42 -12.42 14.16
C GLY A 34 11.37 -13.19 12.84
N LEU A 35 11.69 -14.48 12.86
CA LEU A 35 11.59 -15.38 11.71
C LEU A 35 10.15 -15.52 11.21
N ALA A 36 9.21 -15.75 12.12
CA ALA A 36 7.78 -15.84 11.80
C ALA A 36 7.26 -14.52 11.22
N GLY A 37 7.65 -13.38 11.79
CA GLY A 37 7.32 -12.05 11.30
C GLY A 37 7.85 -11.81 9.88
N MET A 38 9.12 -12.14 9.63
CA MET A 38 9.72 -12.09 8.29
C MET A 38 8.99 -12.99 7.29
N ALA A 39 8.65 -14.22 7.67
CA ALA A 39 7.93 -15.16 6.81
C ALA A 39 6.54 -14.62 6.45
N ILE A 40 5.79 -14.11 7.42
CA ILE A 40 4.48 -13.47 7.21
C ILE A 40 4.62 -12.27 6.27
N LEU A 41 5.59 -11.39 6.54
CA LEU A 41 5.83 -10.21 5.71
C LEU A 41 6.20 -10.58 4.28
N TYR A 42 7.04 -11.60 4.09
CA TYR A 42 7.42 -12.12 2.78
C TYR A 42 6.19 -12.62 2.01
N TYR A 43 5.35 -13.45 2.64
CA TYR A 43 4.12 -13.95 2.03
C TYR A 43 3.12 -12.83 1.71
N LEU A 44 3.08 -11.77 2.51
CA LEU A 44 2.20 -10.62 2.29
C LEU A 44 2.72 -9.70 1.17
N LEU A 45 4.03 -9.51 1.08
CA LEU A 45 4.69 -8.71 0.05
C LEU A 45 4.75 -9.45 -1.30
N GLN A 46 4.81 -10.77 -1.34
CA GLN A 46 4.88 -11.55 -2.58
C GLN A 46 3.74 -11.25 -3.57
N PRO A 47 2.44 -11.24 -3.18
CA PRO A 47 1.36 -10.85 -4.09
C PRO A 47 1.43 -9.37 -4.47
N LEU A 48 1.87 -8.49 -3.55
CA LEU A 48 2.07 -7.06 -3.82
C LEU A 48 3.12 -6.86 -4.91
N MET A 49 4.27 -7.54 -4.81
CA MET A 49 5.36 -7.49 -5.78
C MET A 49 4.94 -8.10 -7.13
N SER A 50 4.19 -9.20 -7.13
CA SER A 50 3.63 -9.76 -8.36
C SER A 50 2.67 -8.79 -9.05
N LEU A 51 1.87 -8.06 -8.27
CA LEU A 51 0.97 -7.03 -8.78
C LEU A 51 1.76 -5.83 -9.33
N LEU A 52 2.79 -5.38 -8.64
CA LEU A 52 3.72 -4.33 -9.10
C LEU A 52 4.40 -4.71 -10.42
N ILE A 53 4.86 -5.95 -10.57
CA ILE A 53 5.53 -6.43 -11.80
C ILE A 53 4.55 -6.48 -12.97
N ARG A 54 3.29 -6.85 -12.72
CA ARG A 54 2.24 -6.89 -13.77
C ARG A 54 1.72 -5.50 -14.12
N LEU A 55 1.86 -4.53 -13.20
CA LEU A 55 1.57 -3.14 -13.50
C LEU A 55 2.51 -2.68 -14.60
N LYS A 56 1.92 -2.22 -15.71
CA LYS A 56 2.68 -1.61 -16.78
C LYS A 56 3.23 -0.28 -16.28
N TRP A 57 4.44 -0.31 -15.71
CA TRP A 57 5.10 0.85 -15.10
C TRP A 57 5.09 2.08 -15.99
N ALA A 58 5.20 1.92 -17.31
CA ALA A 58 5.03 3.01 -18.25
C ALA A 58 3.71 3.78 -18.06
N ARG A 59 2.57 3.10 -17.90
CA ARG A 59 1.27 3.75 -17.68
C ARG A 59 1.16 4.40 -16.29
N ALA A 60 1.68 3.73 -15.26
CA ALA A 60 1.71 4.29 -13.92
C ALA A 60 2.58 5.55 -13.88
N LEU A 61 3.75 5.51 -14.51
CA LEU A 61 4.67 6.63 -14.64
C LEU A 61 4.06 7.78 -15.45
N THR A 62 3.40 7.49 -16.58
CA THR A 62 2.66 8.51 -17.34
C THR A 62 1.58 9.17 -16.49
N TYR A 63 0.81 8.39 -15.72
CA TYR A 63 -0.20 8.94 -14.81
C TYR A 63 0.44 9.84 -13.77
N PHE A 64 1.50 9.39 -13.08
CA PHE A 64 2.23 10.22 -12.11
C PHE A 64 2.79 11.50 -12.74
N SER A 65 3.41 11.42 -13.91
CA SER A 65 3.94 12.59 -14.61
C SER A 65 2.84 13.61 -14.94
N ILE A 66 1.70 13.16 -15.47
CA ILE A 66 0.56 14.04 -15.78
C ILE A 66 0.00 14.66 -14.50
N SER A 67 -0.19 13.87 -13.45
CA SER A 67 -0.68 14.35 -12.16
C SER A 67 0.26 15.37 -11.52
N PHE A 68 1.58 15.16 -11.63
CA PHE A 68 2.57 16.09 -11.10
C PHE A 68 2.60 17.41 -11.88
N ILE A 69 2.52 17.32 -13.22
CA ILE A 69 2.40 18.51 -14.07
C ILE A 69 1.13 19.29 -13.73
N LEU A 70 -0.01 18.61 -13.55
CA LEU A 70 -1.26 19.25 -13.17
C LEU A 70 -1.16 19.94 -11.80
N LEU A 71 -0.61 19.26 -10.79
CA LEU A 71 -0.39 19.84 -9.47
C LEU A 71 0.54 21.05 -9.53
N PHE A 72 1.60 20.96 -10.32
CA PHE A 72 2.52 22.07 -10.51
C PHE A 72 1.80 23.30 -11.06
N PHE A 73 0.99 23.14 -12.12
CA PHE A 73 0.22 24.23 -12.70
C PHE A 73 -0.82 24.81 -11.73
N LEU A 74 -1.55 23.97 -11.01
CA LEU A 74 -2.54 24.42 -10.02
C LEU A 74 -1.86 25.18 -8.87
N THR A 75 -0.77 24.64 -8.33
CA THR A 75 -0.01 25.29 -7.27
C THR A 75 0.59 26.62 -7.75
N TRP A 76 1.11 26.66 -8.98
CA TRP A 76 1.63 27.88 -9.57
C TRP A 76 0.54 28.95 -9.73
N PHE A 77 -0.66 28.55 -10.17
CA PHE A 77 -1.78 29.45 -10.34
C PHE A 77 -2.28 30.02 -9.00
N GLU A 78 -2.43 29.16 -7.98
CA GLU A 78 -2.77 29.56 -6.60
C GLU A 78 -1.72 30.52 -6.03
N LEU A 79 -0.44 30.23 -6.22
CA LEU A 79 0.65 31.09 -5.77
C LEU A 79 0.63 32.45 -6.49
N TYR A 80 0.37 32.46 -7.80
CA TYR A 80 0.26 33.69 -8.58
C TYR A 80 -0.92 34.55 -8.10
N GLN A 81 -2.08 33.95 -7.81
CA GLN A 81 -3.22 34.67 -7.24
C GLN A 81 -2.91 35.24 -5.87
N GLY A 82 -2.23 34.46 -5.02
CA GLY A 82 -1.80 34.89 -3.70
C GLY A 82 -0.82 36.07 -3.72
N ILE A 83 0.07 36.14 -4.72
CA ILE A 83 1.02 37.27 -4.89
C ILE A 83 0.33 38.51 -5.46
N THR A 84 -0.70 38.34 -6.30
CA THR A 84 -1.36 39.45 -7.01
C THR A 84 -2.59 40.01 -6.28
N ASP A 85 -2.90 39.50 -5.08
CA ASP A 85 -4.11 39.80 -4.30
C ASP A 85 -5.42 39.62 -5.10
N GLN A 86 -5.39 38.79 -6.16
CA GLN A 86 -6.55 38.55 -7.03
C GLN A 86 -7.49 37.45 -6.51
N GLY A 87 -7.17 36.85 -5.36
CA GLY A 87 -7.95 35.78 -4.74
C GLY A 87 -7.45 35.47 -3.33
N LYS A 88 -8.26 34.72 -2.56
CA LYS A 88 -7.80 34.15 -1.29
C LYS A 88 -7.17 32.81 -1.59
N MET A 89 -5.87 32.68 -1.33
CA MET A 89 -5.19 31.40 -1.41
C MET A 89 -5.73 30.49 -0.30
N GLU A 90 -6.61 29.56 -0.64
CA GLU A 90 -7.15 28.59 0.32
C GLU A 90 -6.46 27.24 0.14
N PHE A 91 -5.82 26.75 1.19
CA PHE A 91 -5.16 25.44 1.18
C PHE A 91 -6.14 24.29 0.85
N SER A 92 -7.43 24.49 1.10
CA SER A 92 -8.51 23.56 0.73
C SER A 92 -8.62 23.31 -0.77
N ASP A 93 -8.27 24.29 -1.62
CA ASP A 93 -8.41 24.16 -3.08
C ASP A 93 -7.30 23.28 -3.65
N LEU A 94 -6.08 23.43 -3.12
CA LEU A 94 -4.95 22.54 -3.37
C LEU A 94 -5.20 21.11 -2.85
N ALA A 95 -5.78 20.99 -1.66
CA ALA A 95 -6.13 19.70 -1.08
C ALA A 95 -7.21 18.97 -1.90
N SER A 96 -8.24 19.70 -2.35
CA SER A 96 -9.33 19.17 -3.19
C SER A 96 -8.82 18.73 -4.56
N SER A 97 -7.91 19.49 -5.15
CA SER A 97 -7.25 19.14 -6.41
C SER A 97 -6.37 17.89 -6.28
N SER A 98 -5.60 17.79 -5.19
CA SER A 98 -4.79 16.62 -4.87
C SER A 98 -5.67 15.38 -4.62
N PHE A 99 -6.79 15.56 -3.92
CA PHE A 99 -7.75 14.49 -3.68
C PHE A 99 -8.36 13.97 -5.00
N SER A 100 -8.69 14.87 -5.94
CA SER A 100 -9.21 14.49 -7.25
C SER A 100 -8.23 13.62 -8.05
N ILE A 101 -6.92 13.93 -7.95
CA ILE A 101 -5.87 13.11 -8.54
C ILE A 101 -5.86 11.72 -7.91
N VAL A 102 -5.81 11.62 -6.58
CA VAL A 102 -5.79 10.34 -5.86
C VAL A 102 -7.03 9.50 -6.19
N PHE A 103 -8.21 10.13 -6.20
CA PHE A 103 -9.47 9.47 -6.52
C PHE A 103 -9.47 8.91 -7.95
N PHE A 104 -8.98 9.67 -8.93
CA PHE A 104 -8.83 9.19 -10.29
C PHE A 104 -7.82 8.03 -10.39
N GLY A 105 -6.73 8.07 -9.61
CA GLY A 105 -5.77 6.96 -9.51
C GLY A 105 -6.42 5.68 -9.00
N ILE A 106 -7.28 5.78 -7.99
CA ILE A 106 -8.06 4.65 -7.47
C ILE A 106 -8.98 4.08 -8.56
N ILE A 107 -9.69 4.93 -9.31
CA ILE A 107 -10.56 4.50 -10.41
C ILE A 107 -9.77 3.71 -11.47
N LEU A 108 -8.59 4.21 -11.86
CA LEU A 108 -7.72 3.52 -12.82
C LEU A 108 -7.26 2.16 -12.29
N LEU A 109 -6.89 2.10 -11.01
CA LEU A 109 -6.46 0.87 -10.34
C LEU A 109 -7.59 -0.17 -10.30
N VAL A 110 -8.79 0.23 -9.89
CA VAL A 110 -9.98 -0.63 -9.87
C VAL A 110 -10.33 -1.12 -11.28
N SER A 111 -10.28 -0.25 -12.28
CA SER A 111 -10.55 -0.60 -13.68
C SER A 111 -9.54 -1.61 -14.23
N HIS A 112 -8.27 -1.48 -13.83
CA HIS A 112 -7.23 -2.42 -14.20
C HIS A 112 -7.42 -3.79 -13.52
N LEU A 113 -7.71 -3.79 -12.22
CA LEU A 113 -8.05 -5.00 -11.45
C LEU A 113 -9.24 -5.74 -12.07
N ALA A 114 -10.33 -5.02 -12.40
CA ALA A 114 -11.50 -5.61 -13.04
C ALA A 114 -11.17 -6.22 -14.40
N SER A 115 -10.30 -5.58 -15.19
CA SER A 115 -9.85 -6.08 -16.49
C SER A 115 -9.01 -7.35 -16.35
N GLU A 116 -8.08 -7.39 -15.39
CA GLU A 116 -7.26 -8.57 -15.12
C GLU A 116 -8.09 -9.72 -14.55
N LEU A 117 -9.06 -9.44 -13.67
CA LEU A 117 -9.99 -10.44 -13.16
C LEU A 117 -10.83 -11.06 -14.29
N LYS A 118 -11.40 -10.23 -15.18
CA LYS A 118 -12.11 -10.72 -16.38
C LYS A 118 -11.23 -11.61 -17.25
N ARG A 119 -9.96 -11.23 -17.47
CA ARG A 119 -8.99 -12.05 -18.23
C ARG A 119 -8.66 -13.36 -17.52
N TYR A 120 -8.53 -13.35 -16.20
CA TYR A 120 -8.26 -14.55 -15.41
C TYR A 120 -9.42 -15.55 -15.51
N VAL A 121 -10.65 -15.09 -15.31
CA VAL A 121 -11.87 -15.92 -15.42
C VAL A 121 -12.00 -16.49 -16.83
N LYS A 122 -11.83 -15.67 -17.88
CA LYS A 122 -11.91 -16.13 -19.28
C LYS A 122 -10.87 -17.22 -19.60
N ARG A 123 -9.64 -17.11 -19.06
CA ARG A 123 -8.60 -18.14 -19.23
C ARG A 123 -8.94 -19.45 -18.53
N ARG A 124 -9.57 -19.40 -17.34
CA ARG A 124 -10.04 -20.58 -16.60
C ARG A 124 -11.13 -21.33 -17.39
N TYR A 125 -12.16 -20.62 -17.88
CA TYR A 125 -13.23 -21.23 -18.67
C TYR A 125 -12.73 -21.93 -19.95
N ARG A 126 -11.81 -21.29 -20.68
CA ARG A 126 -11.28 -21.86 -21.93
C ARG A 126 -10.45 -23.13 -21.71
N LYS A 127 -9.78 -23.29 -20.56
CA LYS A 127 -9.05 -24.51 -20.21
C LYS A 127 -9.98 -25.67 -19.85
N SER A 128 -11.15 -25.39 -19.27
CA SER A 128 -12.14 -26.42 -18.92
C SER A 128 -12.92 -26.93 -20.13
N ALA A 129 -13.05 -26.14 -21.21
CA ALA A 129 -13.77 -26.51 -22.43
C ALA A 129 -12.95 -27.33 -23.46
N VAL A 130 -11.66 -27.53 -23.21
CA VAL A 130 -10.74 -28.28 -24.10
C VAL A 130 -10.38 -29.66 -23.51
N ARG A 131 -10.97 -30.01 -22.36
CA ARG A 131 -10.96 -31.37 -21.81
C ARG A 131 -12.31 -32.03 -22.09
#